data_AF-A0A0I9S490-F1
#
_entry.id   AF-A0A0I9S490-F1
#
_cell.length_a   1.000
_cell.length_b   1.000
_cell.length_c   1.000
_cell.angle_alpha   90.00
_cell.angle_beta   90.00
_cell.angle_gamma   90.00
#
_symmetry.space_group_name_H-M   'P 1'
#
loop_
_entity.id
_entity.type
_entity.pdbx_description
1 polymer ?
#
loop_
_entity_poly.entity_id
_entity_poly.type
_entity_poly.pdbx_seq_one_letter_code
_entity_poly.pdbx_strand_id
1 'polypeptide(L)'
;IILRAKVEIEEKSNGKQSIIVTELPYQVNKARLIEKIAELVRDKKIEGITDLRDESDRNGMRIVMEVRRDANANVLLNNLYKHTALQTSFGINMLSLVNGEPQVLNLKQNLYHYLEHQKVVIRRRTAYELEKAEARAHILEGLRIALDHL
;
A
#
# COMPACT_ATOMS: atom_id res chain seq x y z
N ILE A 1 -0.18 -9.79 -10.91
CA ILE A 1 -1.30 -8.82 -10.93
C ILE A 1 -0.82 -7.57 -11.66
N ILE A 2 -1.62 -6.98 -12.55
CA ILE A 2 -1.25 -5.70 -13.18
C ILE A 2 -1.76 -4.57 -12.29
N LEU A 3 -0.86 -3.65 -11.92
CA LEU A 3 -1.17 -2.42 -11.21
C LEU A 3 -1.03 -1.24 -12.17
N ARG A 4 -1.96 -0.29 -12.09
CA ARG A 4 -1.96 0.94 -12.88
C ARG A 4 -2.09 2.13 -11.97
N ALA A 5 -1.43 3.21 -12.37
CA ALA A 5 -1.64 4.53 -11.82
C ALA A 5 -3.09 4.99 -12.04
N LYS A 6 -3.62 5.77 -11.11
CA LYS A 6 -4.89 6.46 -11.30
C LYS A 6 -4.63 7.76 -12.05
N VAL A 7 -5.28 7.91 -13.20
CA VAL A 7 -5.02 8.99 -14.14
C VAL A 7 -6.34 9.61 -14.59
N GLU A 8 -6.36 10.93 -14.62
CA GLU A 8 -7.44 11.75 -15.16
C GLU A 8 -6.93 12.57 -16.33
N ILE A 9 -7.75 12.74 -17.37
CA ILE A 9 -7.45 13.61 -18.51
C ILE A 9 -8.33 14.84 -18.37
N GLU A 10 -7.70 15.99 -18.11
CA GLU A 10 -8.39 17.28 -18.06
C GLU A 10 -8.20 18.01 -19.39
N GLU A 11 -9.27 18.59 -19.91
CA GLU A 11 -9.20 19.51 -21.04
C GLU A 11 -9.31 20.96 -20.54
N LYS A 12 -8.28 21.75 -20.81
CA LYS A 12 -8.27 23.18 -20.48
C LYS A 12 -9.16 23.94 -21.48
N SER A 13 -9.68 25.09 -21.06
CA SER A 13 -10.51 25.99 -21.88
C SER A 13 -9.88 26.42 -23.21
N ASN A 14 -8.55 26.33 -23.33
CA ASN A 14 -7.80 26.61 -24.55
C ASN A 14 -7.64 25.39 -25.49
N GLY A 15 -8.38 24.30 -25.24
CA GLY A 15 -8.33 23.04 -25.99
C GLY A 15 -7.07 22.20 -25.76
N LYS A 16 -6.20 22.57 -24.81
CA LYS A 16 -5.06 21.71 -24.43
C LYS A 16 -5.50 20.65 -23.44
N GLN A 17 -5.13 19.41 -23.72
CA GLN A 17 -5.33 18.31 -22.78
C GLN A 17 -4.15 18.19 -21.81
N SER A 18 -4.41 17.73 -20.61
CA SER A 18 -3.42 17.42 -19.58
C SER A 18 -3.70 16.04 -19.00
N ILE A 19 -2.66 15.23 -18.84
CA ILE A 19 -2.73 13.94 -18.17
C ILE A 19 -2.29 14.16 -16.72
N ILE A 20 -3.17 13.86 -15.78
CA ILE A 20 -2.96 14.10 -14.34
C ILE A 20 -2.95 12.77 -13.62
N VAL A 21 -1.83 12.48 -12.98
CA VAL A 21 -1.63 11.26 -12.20
C VAL A 21 -1.83 11.57 -10.72
N THR A 22 -2.77 10.88 -10.08
CA THR A 22 -3.14 11.08 -8.67
C THR A 22 -2.68 9.94 -7.77
N GLU A 23 -2.51 8.74 -8.31
CA GLU A 23 -2.03 7.56 -7.58
C GLU A 23 -1.02 6.78 -8.42
N LEU A 24 -0.04 6.13 -7.78
CA LEU A 24 0.99 5.33 -8.43
C LEU A 24 0.90 3.87 -7.97
N PRO A 25 1.36 2.91 -8.80
CA PRO A 25 1.47 1.53 -8.36
C PRO A 25 2.35 1.37 -7.12
N TYR A 26 2.06 0.34 -6.33
CA TYR A 26 2.82 0.01 -5.12
C TYR A 26 4.33 -0.12 -5.40
N GLN A 27 5.15 0.39 -4.48
CA GLN A 27 6.62 0.42 -4.57
C GLN A 27 7.23 1.24 -5.73
N VAL A 28 6.43 1.99 -6.49
CA VAL A 28 6.95 2.90 -7.50
C VAL A 28 7.45 4.18 -6.85
N ASN A 29 8.72 4.52 -7.08
CA ASN A 29 9.30 5.78 -6.64
C ASN A 29 8.88 6.91 -7.58
N LYS A 30 8.19 7.92 -7.05
CA LYS A 30 7.71 9.09 -7.80
C LYS A 30 8.82 9.83 -8.56
N ALA A 31 9.91 10.17 -7.86
CA ALA A 31 10.99 10.97 -8.46
C ALA A 31 11.65 10.22 -9.63
N ARG A 32 11.93 8.92 -9.46
CA ARG A 32 12.48 8.08 -10.54
C ARG A 32 11.52 7.93 -11.72
N LEU A 33 10.21 7.87 -11.46
CA LEU A 33 9.21 7.82 -12.51
C LEU A 33 9.21 9.11 -13.34
N ILE A 34 9.22 10.27 -12.67
CA ILE A 34 9.25 11.58 -13.33
C ILE A 34 10.53 11.73 -14.15
N GLU A 35 11.68 11.38 -13.57
CA GLU A 35 12.97 11.38 -14.28
C GLU A 35 12.92 10.49 -15.52
N LYS A 36 12.34 9.29 -15.40
CA LYS A 36 12.21 8.37 -16.53
C LYS A 36 11.30 8.91 -17.62
N ILE A 37 10.20 9.57 -17.27
CA ILE A 37 9.31 10.21 -18.24
C ILE A 37 10.07 11.34 -18.96
N ALA A 38 10.80 12.18 -18.23
CA ALA A 38 11.59 13.25 -18.81
C ALA A 38 12.67 12.73 -19.77
N GLU A 39 13.33 11.63 -19.44
CA GLU A 39 14.28 10.93 -20.32
C GLU A 39 13.60 10.44 -21.61
N LEU A 40 12.44 9.77 -21.50
CA LEU A 40 11.71 9.26 -22.66
C LEU A 40 11.20 10.36 -23.60
N VAL A 41 10.83 11.52 -23.05
CA VAL A 41 10.44 12.70 -23.83
C VAL A 41 11.65 13.30 -24.54
N ARG A 42 12.79 13.42 -23.85
CA ARG A 42 14.05 13.93 -24.41
C ARG A 42 14.57 13.04 -25.55
N ASP A 43 14.52 11.73 -25.37
CA ASP A 43 14.93 10.72 -26.35
C ASP A 43 13.94 10.57 -27.52
N LYS A 44 12.85 11.35 -27.54
CA LYS A 44 11.76 11.25 -28.52
C LYS A 44 11.12 9.85 -28.61
N LYS A 45 11.21 9.05 -27.55
CA LYS A 45 10.49 7.78 -27.43
C LYS A 45 9.01 8.02 -27.13
N ILE A 46 8.71 9.07 -26.39
CA ILE A 46 7.35 9.57 -26.16
C ILE A 46 7.29 11.01 -26.64
N GLU A 47 6.59 11.24 -27.73
CA GLU A 47 6.38 12.58 -28.27
C GLU A 47 5.01 13.14 -27.88
N GLY A 48 4.90 14.47 -27.80
CA GLY A 48 3.65 15.17 -27.52
C GLY A 48 3.45 15.59 -26.07
N ILE A 49 4.35 15.26 -25.14
CA ILE A 49 4.39 15.90 -23.82
C ILE A 49 5.15 17.22 -23.97
N THR A 50 4.48 18.33 -23.71
CA THR A 50 5.09 19.68 -23.79
C THR A 50 5.65 20.15 -22.47
N ASP A 51 5.06 19.70 -21.36
CA ASP A 51 5.50 20.06 -20.02
C ASP A 51 5.20 18.93 -19.03
N LEU A 52 6.05 18.80 -18.00
CA LEU A 52 5.94 17.79 -16.94
C LEU A 52 6.22 18.48 -15.60
N ARG A 53 5.21 18.51 -14.72
CA ARG A 53 5.28 19.18 -13.42
C ARG A 53 4.86 18.25 -12.29
N ASP A 54 5.59 18.31 -11.18
CA ASP A 54 5.19 17.71 -9.91
C ASP A 54 4.50 18.78 -9.07
N GLU A 55 3.18 18.70 -8.98
CA GLU A 55 2.33 19.59 -8.18
C GLU A 55 1.87 18.91 -6.88
N SER A 56 2.59 17.87 -6.44
CA SER A 56 2.29 17.18 -5.19
C SER A 56 2.54 18.10 -3.99
N ASP A 57 1.61 18.10 -3.04
CA ASP A 57 1.72 18.84 -1.79
C ASP A 57 1.64 17.88 -0.58
N ARG A 58 1.37 18.41 0.62
CA ARG A 58 1.18 17.59 1.82
C ARG A 58 -0.14 16.82 1.84
N ASN A 59 -1.12 17.22 1.03
CA ASN A 59 -2.48 16.70 1.02
C ASN A 59 -2.70 15.66 -0.10
N GLY A 60 -1.84 15.63 -1.11
CA GLY A 60 -1.97 14.67 -2.20
C GLY A 60 -0.81 14.67 -3.18
N MET A 61 -0.75 13.60 -3.96
CA MET A 61 0.17 13.48 -5.08
C MET A 61 -0.53 13.96 -6.35
N ARG A 62 0.15 14.82 -7.12
CA ARG A 62 -0.35 15.29 -8.41
C ARG A 62 0.82 15.47 -9.38
N ILE A 63 0.89 14.63 -10.39
CA ILE A 63 1.86 14.78 -11.49
C ILE A 63 1.09 15.22 -12.72
N VAL A 64 1.47 16.35 -13.29
CA VAL A 64 0.78 16.96 -14.44
C VAL A 64 1.66 16.87 -15.66
N MET A 65 1.13 16.29 -16.73
CA MET A 65 1.76 16.24 -18.04
C MET A 65 0.89 16.99 -19.05
N GLU A 66 1.38 18.13 -19.55
CA GLU A 66 0.66 18.86 -20.60
C GLU A 66 0.91 18.22 -21.95
N VAL A 67 -0.18 18.04 -22.71
CA VAL A 67 -0.14 17.41 -24.03
C VAL A 67 -0.23 18.49 -25.11
N ARG A 68 0.57 18.29 -26.18
CA ARG A 68 0.54 19.14 -27.38
C ARG A 68 -0.82 19.01 -28.06
N ARG A 69 -1.30 20.08 -28.69
CA ARG A 69 -2.66 20.14 -29.30
C ARG A 69 -2.90 19.15 -30.44
N ASP A 70 -1.85 18.76 -31.14
CA ASP A 70 -1.88 17.78 -32.24
C ASP A 70 -1.80 16.32 -31.74
N ALA A 71 -1.57 16.12 -30.45
CA ALA A 71 -1.36 14.80 -29.85
C ALA A 71 -2.59 14.35 -29.07
N ASN A 72 -2.91 13.06 -29.17
CA ASN A 72 -4.03 12.46 -28.46
C ASN A 72 -3.59 11.97 -27.06
N ALA A 73 -4.16 12.54 -26.00
CA ALA A 73 -3.79 12.20 -24.62
C ALA A 73 -3.96 10.71 -24.28
N ASN A 74 -4.96 10.02 -24.84
CA ASN A 74 -5.16 8.59 -24.61
C ASN A 74 -4.06 7.73 -25.23
N VAL A 75 -3.57 8.12 -26.41
CA VAL A 75 -2.45 7.42 -27.07
C VAL A 75 -1.16 7.61 -26.28
N LEU A 76 -0.91 8.83 -25.80
CA LEU A 76 0.24 9.11 -24.95
C LEU A 76 0.17 8.34 -23.63
N LEU A 77 -1.00 8.28 -22.98
CA LEU A 77 -1.20 7.51 -21.76
C LEU A 77 -0.91 6.01 -21.96
N ASN A 78 -1.33 5.44 -23.08
CA ASN A 78 -1.00 4.05 -23.40
C ASN A 78 0.51 3.83 -23.61
N ASN A 79 1.19 4.77 -24.28
CA ASN A 79 2.65 4.72 -24.42
C ASN A 79 3.35 4.85 -23.07
N LEU A 80 2.86 5.73 -22.20
CA LEU A 80 3.34 5.89 -20.84
C LEU A 80 3.18 4.58 -20.04
N TYR A 81 2.05 3.89 -20.13
CA TYR A 81 1.88 2.57 -19.50
C TYR A 81 2.83 1.50 -20.04
N LYS A 82 3.21 1.58 -21.31
CA LYS A 82 4.12 0.61 -21.94
C LYS A 82 5.57 0.84 -21.57
N HIS A 83 5.97 2.10 -21.41
CA HIS A 83 7.39 2.49 -21.31
C HIS A 83 7.80 2.97 -19.92
N THR A 84 6.86 3.09 -18.96
CA THR A 84 7.13 3.60 -17.62
C THR A 84 6.48 2.74 -16.54
N ALA A 85 6.84 2.99 -15.29
CA ALA A 85 6.23 2.33 -14.13
C ALA A 85 4.83 2.88 -13.77
N LEU A 86 4.18 3.69 -14.63
CA LEU A 86 2.76 4.02 -14.49
C LEU A 86 1.87 2.78 -14.60
N GLN A 87 2.35 1.73 -15.27
CA GLN A 87 1.77 0.39 -15.21
C GLN A 87 2.89 -0.61 -14.91
N THR A 88 2.68 -1.47 -13.92
CA THR A 88 3.66 -2.50 -13.57
C THR A 88 2.97 -3.81 -13.21
N SER A 89 3.70 -4.92 -13.32
CA SER A 89 3.24 -6.21 -12.83
C SER A 89 3.75 -6.41 -11.40
N PHE A 90 2.83 -6.63 -10.47
CA PHE A 90 3.15 -7.10 -9.14
C PHE A 90 3.06 -8.62 -9.09
N GLY A 91 4.23 -9.27 -8.98
CA GLY A 91 4.35 -10.70 -8.75
C GLY A 91 4.13 -11.01 -7.28
N ILE A 92 3.04 -11.72 -6.94
CA ILE A 92 2.78 -12.13 -5.56
C ILE A 92 3.54 -13.41 -5.28
N ASN A 93 4.44 -13.38 -4.30
CA ASN A 93 5.05 -14.56 -3.69
C ASN A 93 4.76 -14.57 -2.19
N MET A 94 3.80 -15.39 -1.77
CA MET A 94 3.40 -15.54 -0.37
C MET A 94 4.31 -16.56 0.34
N LEU A 95 5.60 -16.27 0.42
CA LEU A 95 6.58 -17.07 1.16
C LEU A 95 6.60 -16.63 2.62
N SER A 96 6.51 -17.58 3.55
CA SER A 96 6.51 -17.30 4.99
C SER A 96 7.12 -18.44 5.80
N LEU A 97 7.54 -18.16 7.04
CA LEU A 97 8.03 -19.19 7.95
C LEU A 97 6.86 -19.80 8.72
N VAL A 98 6.68 -21.11 8.60
CA VAL A 98 5.74 -21.90 9.39
C VAL A 98 6.56 -22.85 10.26
N ASN A 99 6.51 -22.65 11.58
CA ASN A 99 7.28 -23.43 12.56
C ASN A 99 8.80 -23.44 12.27
N GLY A 100 9.34 -22.34 11.77
CA GLY A 100 10.77 -22.19 11.45
C GLY A 100 11.17 -22.61 10.04
N GLU A 101 10.26 -23.20 9.26
CA GLU A 101 10.54 -23.64 7.89
C GLU A 101 9.89 -22.73 6.84
N PRO A 102 10.59 -22.39 5.74
CA PRO A 102 10.04 -21.57 4.67
C PRO A 102 9.03 -22.35 3.84
N GLN A 103 7.81 -21.83 3.75
CA GLN A 103 6.72 -22.41 2.97
C GLN A 103 6.04 -21.35 2.10
N VAL A 104 5.73 -21.71 0.85
CA VAL A 104 4.87 -20.89 -0.02
C VAL A 104 3.43 -21.21 0.32
N LEU A 105 2.71 -20.21 0.83
CA LEU A 105 1.36 -20.37 1.34
C LEU A 105 0.35 -19.72 0.40
N ASN A 106 -0.82 -20.32 0.25
CA ASN A 106 -1.97 -19.63 -0.33
C ASN A 106 -2.70 -18.77 0.71
N LEU A 107 -3.69 -17.98 0.29
CA LEU A 107 -4.43 -17.08 1.18
C LEU A 107 -5.12 -17.82 2.33
N LYS A 108 -5.73 -18.99 2.05
CA LYS A 108 -6.42 -19.79 3.07
C LYS A 108 -5.44 -20.27 4.15
N GLN A 109 -4.26 -20.75 3.74
CA GLN A 109 -3.22 -21.21 4.67
C GLN A 109 -2.69 -20.07 5.54
N ASN A 110 -2.45 -18.89 4.97
CA ASN A 110 -2.06 -17.71 5.74
C ASN A 110 -3.09 -17.36 6.83
N LEU A 111 -4.37 -17.29 6.46
CA LEU A 111 -5.44 -17.01 7.41
C LEU A 111 -5.57 -18.11 8.48
N TYR A 112 -5.41 -19.37 8.09
CA TYR A 112 -5.43 -20.50 9.03
C TYR A 112 -4.33 -20.37 10.09
N HIS A 113 -3.07 -20.15 9.69
CA HIS A 113 -1.96 -20.00 10.63
C HIS A 113 -2.13 -18.77 11.54
N TYR A 114 -2.66 -17.67 10.99
CA TYR A 114 -3.01 -16.50 11.80
C TYR A 114 -4.05 -16.85 12.88
N LEU A 115 -5.13 -17.54 12.53
CA LEU A 115 -6.18 -17.93 13.49
C LEU A 115 -5.67 -18.90 14.55
N GLU A 116 -4.84 -19.87 14.18
CA GLU A 116 -4.21 -20.78 15.16
C GLU A 116 -3.32 -20.01 16.15
N HIS A 117 -2.56 -19.02 15.66
CA HIS A 117 -1.80 -18.15 16.54
C HIS A 117 -2.70 -17.33 17.49
N GLN A 118 -3.81 -16.76 16.99
CA GLN A 118 -4.75 -16.01 17.82
C GLN A 118 -5.36 -16.85 18.94
N LYS A 119 -5.69 -18.13 18.68
CA LYS A 119 -6.18 -19.05 19.73
C LYS A 119 -5.16 -19.21 20.86
N VAL A 120 -3.88 -19.36 20.52
CA VAL A 120 -2.80 -19.47 21.51
C VAL A 120 -2.67 -18.18 22.32
N VAL A 121 -2.69 -17.03 21.65
CA VAL A 121 -2.62 -15.72 22.32
C VAL A 121 -3.77 -15.54 23.31
N ILE A 122 -5.01 -15.82 22.90
CA ILE A 122 -6.19 -15.69 23.75
C ILE A 122 -6.09 -16.63 24.95
N ARG A 123 -5.74 -17.90 24.75
CA ARG A 123 -5.57 -18.85 25.86
C ARG A 123 -4.52 -18.38 26.87
N ARG A 124 -3.36 -17.91 26.39
CA ARG A 124 -2.30 -17.38 27.25
C ARG A 124 -2.76 -16.16 28.04
N ARG A 125 -3.48 -15.23 27.40
CA ARG A 125 -4.04 -14.06 28.07
C ARG A 125 -5.04 -14.46 29.16
N THR A 126 -5.99 -15.33 28.84
CA THR A 126 -7.00 -15.78 29.79
C THR A 126 -6.39 -16.54 30.98
N ALA A 127 -5.38 -17.38 30.74
CA ALA A 127 -4.66 -18.06 31.81
C ALA A 127 -3.94 -17.08 32.74
N TYR A 128 -3.29 -16.05 32.17
CA TYR A 128 -2.63 -15.00 32.94
C TYR A 128 -3.63 -14.17 33.77
N GLU A 129 -4.77 -13.81 33.19
CA GLU A 129 -5.83 -13.08 33.89
C GLU A 129 -6.44 -13.90 35.04
N LEU A 130 -6.62 -15.21 34.82
CA LEU A 130 -7.09 -16.13 35.86
C LEU A 130 -6.11 -16.22 37.02
N GLU A 131 -4.82 -16.44 36.75
CA GLU A 131 -3.77 -16.51 37.79
C GLU A 131 -3.73 -15.23 38.64
N LYS A 132 -3.84 -14.06 38.00
CA LYS A 132 -3.91 -12.79 38.72
C LYS A 132 -5.18 -12.63 39.55
N ALA A 133 -6.32 -13.08 39.03
CA ALA A 133 -7.58 -13.03 39.75
C ALA A 133 -7.56 -13.95 40.98
N GLU A 134 -7.01 -15.16 40.85
CA GLU A 134 -6.86 -16.12 41.95
C GLU A 134 -5.90 -15.61 43.03
N ALA A 135 -4.74 -15.06 42.65
CA ALA A 135 -3.81 -14.45 43.60
C ALA A 135 -4.46 -13.29 44.39
N ARG A 136 -5.28 -12.48 43.71
CA ARG A 136 -6.05 -11.39 44.35
C ARG A 136 -7.15 -11.93 45.27
N ALA A 137 -7.87 -12.97 44.85
CA ALA A 137 -8.90 -13.61 45.65
C ALA A 137 -8.32 -14.21 46.94
N HIS A 138 -7.13 -14.83 46.85
CA HIS A 138 -6.43 -15.37 48.01
C HIS A 138 -6.11 -14.29 49.07
N ILE A 139 -5.60 -13.13 48.63
CA ILE A 139 -5.34 -11.99 49.53
C ILE A 139 -6.64 -11.49 50.18
N LEU A 140 -7.72 -11.37 49.38
CA LEU A 140 -9.01 -10.90 49.87
C LEU A 140 -9.62 -11.84 50.91
N GLU A 141 -9.48 -13.16 50.75
CA GLU A 141 -9.96 -14.14 51.72
C GLU A 141 -9.24 -14.00 53.06
N GLY A 142 -7.90 -13.83 53.05
CA GLY A 142 -7.13 -13.58 54.26
C GLY A 142 -7.55 -12.29 54.99
N LEU A 143 -7.80 -11.22 54.24
CA LEU A 143 -8.31 -9.95 54.81
C LEU A 143 -9.71 -10.11 55.41
N ARG A 144 -10.59 -10.91 54.78
CA ARG A 144 -11.93 -11.20 55.30
C ARG A 144 -11.87 -11.89 56.66
N ILE A 145 -11.07 -12.96 56.78
CA ILE A 145 -10.90 -13.70 58.03
C ILE A 145 -10.34 -12.79 59.14
N ALA A 146 -9.40 -11.90 58.80
CA ALA A 146 -8.83 -10.95 59.75
C ALA A 146 -9.87 -9.97 60.29
N LEU A 147 -10.77 -9.48 59.43
CA LEU A 147 -11.87 -8.59 59.84
C LEU A 147 -12.91 -9.30 60.71
N ASP A 148 -13.16 -10.59 60.51
CA ASP A 148 -14.12 -11.36 61.30
C ASP A 148 -13.64 -11.68 62.74
N HIS A 149 -12.34 -11.55 63.01
CA HIS A 149 -11.73 -11.79 64.33
C HIS A 149 -11.24 -10.50 65.02
N LEU A 150 -11.79 -9.35 64.59
CA LEU A 150 -11.50 -8.00 65.08
C LEU A 150 -12.67 -7.50 65.94
#